data_AF-A0A961ITZ5-F1
#
_entry.id   AF-A0A961ITZ5-F1
#
_cell.length_a   1.000
_cell.length_b   1.000
_cell.length_c   1.000
_cell.angle_alpha   90.00
_cell.angle_beta   90.00
_cell.angle_gamma   90.00
#
_symmetry.space_group_name_H-M   'P 1'
#
loop_
_entity.id
_entity.type
_entity.pdbx_description
1 polymer ?
#
loop_
_entity_poly.entity_id
_entity_poly.type
_entity_poly.pdbx_seq_one_letter_code
_entity_poly.pdbx_strand_id
1 'polypeptide(L)'
;MDADALNRLCWAAGITTHYGDREVPEATKHALLAALGVSENLSPEQAGLPRYDTDPGQAGAAPLPAWLQQGRAWGLFCQLYELRSDRSWGIGDFADLGTLSETAAAAGADFVGINPLHALFLADPERTSPFTPSNRQFLNPLYIAMDDLPGNTRPDKAALAKVQAAEMVDYGLIARMKTKGLRAVFARKPFDGNRWPESDFDAFRAEGGLSLERHALFEALSQAMVEKG
;
A
#
# COMPACT_ATOMS: atom_id res chain seq x y z
N MET A 1 26.23 -32.36 -0.88
CA MET A 1 26.49 -31.80 -2.22
C MET A 1 27.85 -31.11 -2.17
N ASP A 2 28.68 -31.17 -3.20
CA ASP A 2 29.92 -30.36 -3.21
C ASP A 2 29.62 -28.88 -3.52
N ALA A 3 30.56 -27.98 -3.23
CA ALA A 3 30.38 -26.53 -3.39
C ALA A 3 30.02 -26.12 -4.82
N ASP A 4 30.56 -26.82 -5.82
CA ASP A 4 30.29 -26.57 -7.24
C ASP A 4 28.87 -26.97 -7.64
N ALA A 5 28.39 -28.13 -7.17
CA ALA A 5 27.03 -28.58 -7.38
C ALA A 5 26.03 -27.67 -6.68
N LEU A 6 26.34 -27.17 -5.47
CA LEU A 6 25.50 -26.21 -4.77
C LEU A 6 25.41 -24.89 -5.53
N ASN A 7 26.54 -24.38 -6.02
CA ASN A 7 26.57 -23.17 -6.84
C ASN A 7 25.74 -23.33 -8.12
N ARG A 8 25.84 -24.47 -8.81
CA ARG A 8 25.02 -24.75 -10.00
C ARG A 8 23.52 -24.79 -9.67
N LEU A 9 23.13 -25.39 -8.55
CA LEU A 9 21.73 -25.41 -8.11
C LEU A 9 21.23 -24.01 -7.75
N CYS A 10 22.02 -23.20 -7.03
CA CYS A 10 21.70 -21.80 -6.75
C CYS A 10 21.46 -21.00 -8.03
N TRP A 11 22.37 -21.10 -9.01
CA TRP A 11 22.21 -20.41 -10.28
C TRP A 11 20.95 -20.82 -11.03
N ALA A 12 20.64 -22.12 -11.04
CA ALA A 12 19.40 -22.63 -11.63
C ALA A 12 18.14 -22.09 -10.92
N ALA A 13 18.23 -21.76 -9.63
CA ALA A 13 17.20 -21.12 -8.83
C ALA A 13 17.20 -19.59 -8.90
N GLY A 14 18.04 -18.99 -9.74
CA GLY A 14 18.18 -17.53 -9.84
C GLY A 14 18.88 -16.89 -8.64
N ILE A 15 19.55 -17.69 -7.80
CA ILE A 15 20.35 -17.22 -6.67
C ILE A 15 21.77 -16.95 -7.17
N THR A 16 22.18 -15.69 -7.16
CA THR A 16 23.57 -15.33 -7.41
C THR A 16 24.45 -15.85 -6.27
N THR A 17 25.64 -16.36 -6.62
CA THR A 17 26.58 -16.93 -5.64
C THR A 17 27.67 -15.94 -5.24
N HIS A 18 27.68 -14.76 -5.85
CA HIS A 18 28.64 -13.69 -5.64
C HIS A 18 27.97 -12.32 -5.75
N TYR A 19 28.51 -11.34 -5.03
CA TYR A 19 28.17 -9.92 -5.18
C TYR A 19 29.47 -9.10 -5.24
N GLY A 20 29.82 -8.63 -6.45
CA GLY A 20 31.13 -8.06 -6.71
C GLY A 20 32.23 -9.11 -6.49
N ASP A 21 33.16 -8.82 -5.59
CA ASP A 21 34.26 -9.69 -5.18
C ASP A 21 33.91 -10.63 -4.01
N ARG A 22 32.71 -10.52 -3.45
CA ARG A 22 32.31 -11.30 -2.27
C ARG A 22 31.56 -12.56 -2.66
N GLU A 23 32.05 -13.71 -2.24
CA GLU A 23 31.30 -14.97 -2.33
C GLU A 23 30.18 -15.00 -1.28
N VAL A 24 29.03 -15.53 -1.67
CA VAL A 24 27.91 -15.80 -0.77
C VAL A 24 28.26 -17.00 0.13
N PRO A 25 28.13 -16.90 1.46
CA PRO A 25 28.39 -18.02 2.36
C PRO A 25 27.51 -19.24 2.05
N GLU A 26 28.06 -20.43 2.20
CA GLU A 26 27.35 -21.70 1.97
C GLU A 26 26.03 -21.79 2.76
N ALA A 27 26.05 -21.42 4.04
CA ALA A 27 24.86 -21.39 4.89
C ALA A 27 23.74 -20.49 4.32
N THR A 28 24.10 -19.37 3.67
CA THR A 28 23.13 -18.47 3.03
C THR A 28 22.53 -19.10 1.78
N LYS A 29 23.34 -19.80 0.98
CA LYS A 29 22.87 -20.54 -0.22
C LYS A 29 21.81 -21.57 0.16
N HIS A 30 22.06 -22.38 1.20
CA HIS A 30 21.10 -23.35 1.74
C HIS A 30 19.80 -22.68 2.23
N ALA A 31 19.92 -21.62 3.02
CA ALA A 31 18.75 -20.90 3.54
C ALA A 31 17.86 -20.33 2.42
N LEU A 32 18.46 -19.79 1.35
CA LEU A 32 17.72 -19.25 0.21
C LEU A 32 17.05 -20.36 -0.61
N LEU A 33 17.73 -21.47 -0.85
CA LEU A 33 17.13 -22.64 -1.54
C LEU A 33 15.93 -23.17 -0.76
N ALA A 34 16.07 -23.33 0.57
CA ALA A 34 14.99 -23.75 1.44
C ALA A 34 13.81 -22.76 1.42
N ALA A 35 14.09 -21.44 1.46
CA ALA A 35 13.05 -20.41 1.39
C ALA A 35 12.28 -20.40 0.06
N LEU A 36 12.94 -20.77 -1.04
CA LEU A 36 12.31 -20.93 -2.36
C LEU A 36 11.61 -22.29 -2.54
N GLY A 37 11.71 -23.19 -1.56
CA GLY A 37 11.16 -24.55 -1.64
C GLY A 37 11.91 -25.47 -2.61
N VAL A 38 13.17 -25.16 -2.94
CA VAL A 38 14.01 -25.95 -3.85
C VAL A 38 14.66 -27.09 -3.08
N SER A 39 14.37 -28.33 -3.49
CA SER A 39 15.01 -29.51 -2.90
C SER A 39 16.46 -29.65 -3.36
N GLU A 40 17.37 -29.77 -2.41
CA GLU A 40 18.80 -29.96 -2.66
C GLU A 40 19.15 -31.35 -3.23
N ASN A 41 18.21 -32.27 -3.29
CA ASN A 41 18.43 -33.59 -3.88
C ASN A 41 18.14 -33.62 -5.40
N LEU A 42 17.69 -32.50 -5.96
CA LEU A 42 17.37 -32.39 -7.38
C LEU A 42 18.60 -31.89 -8.14
N SER A 43 18.81 -32.40 -9.35
CA SER A 43 19.69 -31.73 -10.29
C SER A 43 19.08 -30.39 -10.71
N PRO A 44 19.91 -29.41 -11.14
CA PRO A 44 19.43 -28.15 -11.72
C PRO A 44 18.31 -28.33 -12.77
N GLU A 45 18.39 -29.37 -13.60
CA GLU A 45 17.40 -29.69 -14.63
C GLU A 45 16.12 -30.32 -14.07
N GLN A 46 16.21 -31.01 -12.93
CA GLN A 46 15.10 -31.66 -12.24
C GLN A 46 14.31 -30.71 -11.33
N ALA A 47 14.89 -29.57 -10.96
CA ALA A 47 14.28 -28.62 -10.05
C ALA A 47 13.06 -27.88 -10.63
N GLY A 48 12.78 -28.01 -11.94
CA GLY A 48 11.58 -27.44 -12.57
C GLY A 48 11.52 -25.91 -12.53
N LEU A 49 12.68 -25.26 -12.40
CA LEU A 49 12.80 -23.83 -12.15
C LEU A 49 12.56 -23.04 -13.45
N PRO A 50 11.95 -21.84 -13.38
CA PRO A 50 11.73 -21.00 -14.54
C PRO A 50 13.05 -20.75 -15.28
N ARG A 51 13.10 -21.03 -16.59
CA ARG A 51 14.19 -20.57 -17.44
C ARG A 51 13.92 -19.11 -17.75
N TYR A 52 14.79 -18.23 -17.27
CA TYR A 52 14.79 -16.82 -17.65
C TYR A 52 15.57 -16.69 -18.97
N ASP A 53 14.96 -17.14 -20.07
CA ASP A 53 15.47 -17.04 -21.45
C ASP A 53 14.97 -15.79 -22.18
N THR A 54 14.30 -14.87 -21.47
CA THR A 54 13.98 -13.53 -21.97
C THR A 54 15.26 -12.78 -22.31
N ASP A 55 15.47 -12.51 -23.60
CA ASP A 55 16.46 -11.56 -24.09
C ASP A 55 16.16 -10.18 -23.51
N PRO A 56 17.01 -9.61 -22.62
CA PRO A 56 16.79 -8.28 -22.08
C PRO A 56 16.81 -7.19 -23.17
N GLY A 57 17.33 -7.49 -24.37
CA GLY A 57 17.29 -6.63 -25.55
C GLY A 57 15.91 -6.47 -26.19
N GLN A 58 14.93 -7.34 -25.85
CA GLN A 58 13.52 -7.19 -26.23
C GLN A 58 12.68 -6.49 -25.15
N ALA A 59 13.30 -5.69 -24.29
CA ALA A 59 12.55 -4.83 -23.38
C ALA A 59 11.77 -3.78 -24.18
N GLY A 60 10.45 -3.91 -24.26
CA GLY A 60 9.59 -2.81 -24.69
C GLY A 60 9.84 -1.59 -23.80
N ALA A 61 9.90 -0.39 -24.40
CA ALA A 61 10.01 0.83 -23.62
C ALA A 61 8.73 1.01 -22.77
N ALA A 62 8.89 1.36 -21.50
CA ALA A 62 7.75 1.76 -20.68
C ALA A 62 7.04 2.95 -21.35
N PRO A 63 5.69 2.99 -21.33
CA PRO A 63 4.95 4.07 -21.98
C PRO A 63 5.30 5.42 -21.34
N LEU A 64 5.75 6.37 -22.15
CA LEU A 64 5.97 7.75 -21.73
C LEU A 64 4.83 8.63 -22.26
N PRO A 65 4.11 9.38 -21.39
CA PRO A 65 3.10 10.33 -21.84
C PRO A 65 3.65 11.29 -22.90
N ALA A 66 2.87 11.55 -23.96
CA ALA A 66 3.32 12.35 -25.10
C ALA A 66 3.74 13.78 -24.71
N TRP A 67 3.10 14.36 -23.69
CA TRP A 67 3.42 15.70 -23.20
C TRP A 67 4.83 15.79 -22.58
N LEU A 68 5.34 14.71 -21.97
CA LEU A 68 6.71 14.65 -21.44
C LEU A 68 7.79 14.65 -22.54
N GLN A 69 7.42 14.35 -23.78
CA GLN A 69 8.35 14.41 -24.92
C GLN A 69 8.50 15.85 -25.46
N GLN A 70 7.62 16.77 -25.07
CA GLN A 70 7.56 18.13 -25.60
C GLN A 70 8.43 19.11 -24.81
N GLY A 71 8.88 18.74 -23.60
CA GLY A 71 9.64 19.65 -22.76
C GLY A 71 10.01 19.05 -21.40
N ARG A 72 10.54 19.91 -20.52
CA ARG A 72 10.83 19.55 -19.13
C ARG A 72 9.55 19.61 -18.32
N ALA A 73 9.44 18.71 -17.34
CA ALA A 73 8.35 18.69 -16.38
C ALA A 73 8.88 18.94 -14.97
N TRP A 74 8.01 19.44 -14.10
CA TRP A 74 8.28 19.53 -12.68
C TRP A 74 7.03 19.23 -11.86
N GLY A 75 7.23 18.86 -10.61
CA GLY A 75 6.14 18.53 -9.72
C GLY A 75 6.54 18.70 -8.26
N LEU A 76 5.56 18.55 -7.38
CA LEU A 76 5.77 18.51 -5.95
C LEU A 76 5.81 17.06 -5.48
N PHE A 77 6.52 16.80 -4.39
CA PHE A 77 6.40 15.55 -3.66
C PHE A 77 5.93 15.85 -2.25
N CYS A 78 4.89 15.15 -1.79
CA CYS A 78 4.43 15.26 -0.41
C CYS A 78 4.30 13.90 0.25
N GLN A 79 4.45 13.91 1.57
CA GLN A 79 3.96 12.85 2.43
C GLN A 79 2.49 13.19 2.74
N LEU A 80 1.54 12.43 2.20
CA LEU A 80 0.12 12.77 2.31
C LEU A 80 -0.32 12.92 3.77
N TYR A 81 0.20 12.07 4.65
CA TYR A 81 -0.12 12.12 6.08
C TYR A 81 0.35 13.42 6.78
N GLU A 82 1.26 14.19 6.17
CA GLU A 82 1.78 15.45 6.73
C GLU A 82 0.96 16.68 6.31
N LEU A 83 0.07 16.55 5.32
CA LEU A 83 -0.77 17.68 4.91
C LEU A 83 -1.71 18.09 6.06
N ARG A 84 -1.92 19.40 6.17
CA ARG A 84 -2.78 20.02 7.19
C ARG A 84 -3.85 20.84 6.51
N SER A 85 -5.06 20.78 7.06
CA SER A 85 -6.20 21.58 6.62
C SER A 85 -7.19 21.73 7.77
N ASP A 86 -8.00 22.79 7.75
CA ASP A 86 -9.03 23.02 8.77
C ASP A 86 -10.15 21.96 8.77
N ARG A 87 -10.27 21.23 7.65
CA ARG A 87 -11.27 20.16 7.44
C ARG A 87 -10.81 18.79 7.93
N SER A 88 -9.52 18.47 7.76
CA SER A 88 -9.00 17.12 7.97
C SER A 88 -9.06 16.74 9.45
N TRP A 89 -9.21 15.44 9.72
CA TRP A 89 -9.27 14.92 11.08
C TRP A 89 -7.86 14.62 11.61
N GLY A 90 -6.96 15.60 11.52
CA GLY A 90 -5.59 15.53 12.07
C GLY A 90 -4.57 14.74 11.23
N ILE A 91 -4.95 14.28 10.04
CA ILE A 91 -4.08 13.65 9.04
C ILE A 91 -4.53 14.11 7.67
N GLY A 92 -3.58 14.44 6.78
CA GLY A 92 -3.90 14.76 5.40
C GLY A 92 -4.61 13.59 4.71
N ASP A 93 -5.66 13.89 3.95
CA ASP A 93 -6.53 12.90 3.32
C ASP A 93 -6.72 13.14 1.81
N PHE A 94 -7.50 12.29 1.13
CA PHE A 94 -7.64 12.36 -0.34
C PHE A 94 -8.20 13.69 -0.86
N ALA A 95 -9.01 14.40 -0.06
CA ALA A 95 -9.49 15.71 -0.47
C ALA A 95 -8.39 16.78 -0.32
N ASP A 96 -7.54 16.68 0.71
CA ASP A 96 -6.37 17.56 0.85
C ASP A 96 -5.37 17.34 -0.30
N LEU A 97 -5.20 16.09 -0.76
CA LEU A 97 -4.42 15.77 -1.96
C LEU A 97 -5.01 16.42 -3.22
N GLY A 98 -6.34 16.41 -3.36
CA GLY A 98 -7.04 17.11 -4.45
C GLY A 98 -6.74 18.61 -4.44
N THR A 99 -6.90 19.26 -3.29
CA THR A 99 -6.61 20.69 -3.13
C THR A 99 -5.14 21.02 -3.39
N LEU A 100 -4.20 20.20 -2.91
CA LEU A 100 -2.78 20.37 -3.22
C LEU A 100 -2.52 20.25 -4.73
N SER A 101 -3.16 19.30 -5.40
CA SER A 101 -3.02 19.08 -6.84
C SER A 101 -3.52 20.27 -7.65
N GLU A 102 -4.68 20.82 -7.30
CA GLU A 102 -5.24 22.03 -7.92
C GLU A 102 -4.33 23.24 -7.70
N THR A 103 -3.82 23.40 -6.48
CA THR A 103 -2.90 24.50 -6.13
C THR A 103 -1.57 24.39 -6.90
N ALA A 104 -1.01 23.18 -6.98
CA ALA A 104 0.22 22.92 -7.70
C ALA A 104 0.04 23.14 -9.21
N ALA A 105 -1.06 22.66 -9.78
CA ALA A 105 -1.40 22.87 -11.18
C ALA A 105 -1.55 24.36 -11.53
N ALA A 106 -2.17 25.15 -10.65
CA ALA A 106 -2.27 26.61 -10.83
C ALA A 106 -0.89 27.30 -10.82
N ALA A 107 0.11 26.71 -10.17
CA ALA A 107 1.50 27.17 -10.22
C ALA A 107 2.30 26.62 -11.43
N GLY A 108 1.68 25.76 -12.25
CA GLY A 108 2.29 25.15 -13.43
C GLY A 108 3.00 23.82 -13.18
N ALA A 109 2.71 23.13 -12.06
CA ALA A 109 3.22 21.79 -11.81
C ALA A 109 2.50 20.76 -12.68
N ASP A 110 3.23 19.77 -13.18
CA ASP A 110 2.68 18.70 -14.02
C ASP A 110 2.21 17.48 -13.21
N PHE A 111 2.71 17.32 -11.99
CA PHE A 111 2.35 16.20 -11.13
C PHE A 111 2.54 16.51 -9.63
N VAL A 112 1.84 15.72 -8.81
CA VAL A 112 2.08 15.59 -7.37
C VAL A 112 2.47 14.15 -7.08
N GLY A 113 3.71 13.94 -6.66
CA GLY A 113 4.20 12.68 -6.13
C GLY A 113 3.79 12.52 -4.67
N ILE A 114 3.50 11.28 -4.29
CA ILE A 114 3.01 10.90 -2.96
C ILE A 114 3.80 9.73 -2.42
N ASN A 115 3.75 9.55 -1.10
CA ASN A 115 4.19 8.32 -0.46
C ASN A 115 3.30 7.12 -0.83
N PRO A 116 3.76 5.88 -0.58
CA PRO A 116 2.91 4.71 -0.75
C PRO A 116 1.66 4.80 0.12
N LEU A 117 0.48 4.63 -0.48
CA LEU A 117 -0.82 4.73 0.21
C LEU A 117 -1.43 3.37 0.55
N HIS A 118 -0.58 2.34 0.58
CA HIS A 118 -0.95 0.94 0.79
C HIS A 118 -1.68 0.73 2.12
N ALA A 119 -2.55 -0.29 2.17
CA ALA A 119 -3.21 -0.71 3.39
C ALA A 119 -2.18 -1.08 4.46
N LEU A 120 -2.28 -0.41 5.61
CA LEU A 120 -1.50 -0.69 6.82
C LEU A 120 -2.29 -1.65 7.73
N PHE A 121 -2.24 -1.45 9.04
CA PHE A 121 -2.89 -2.30 10.03
C PHE A 121 -3.93 -1.49 10.80
N LEU A 122 -5.20 -1.56 10.41
CA LEU A 122 -6.22 -0.70 11.04
C LEU A 122 -6.46 -1.08 12.52
N ALA A 123 -6.24 -2.34 12.87
CA ALA A 123 -6.30 -2.84 14.24
C ALA A 123 -5.08 -2.47 15.11
N ASP A 124 -3.96 -2.09 14.49
CA ASP A 124 -2.73 -1.65 15.16
C ASP A 124 -2.20 -0.36 14.51
N PRO A 125 -2.87 0.77 14.76
CA PRO A 125 -2.63 2.02 14.03
C PRO A 125 -1.25 2.63 14.30
N GLU A 126 -0.51 2.16 15.32
CA GLU A 126 0.86 2.61 15.60
C GLU A 126 1.88 2.02 14.61
N ARG A 127 1.49 1.01 13.80
CA ARG A 127 2.28 0.51 12.68
C ARG A 127 2.12 1.41 11.46
N THR A 128 2.78 2.56 11.51
CA THR A 128 2.56 3.70 10.60
C THR A 128 3.44 3.71 9.36
N SER A 129 4.49 2.87 9.27
CA SER A 129 5.44 2.92 8.16
C SER A 129 4.81 2.52 6.82
N PRO A 130 4.78 3.43 5.81
CA PRO A 130 4.27 3.13 4.46
C PRO A 130 5.06 2.04 3.73
N PHE A 131 6.28 1.72 4.19
CA PHE A 131 7.19 0.76 3.59
C PHE A 131 7.08 -0.65 4.19
N THR A 132 6.26 -0.83 5.23
CA THR A 132 5.90 -2.14 5.79
C THR A 132 4.39 -2.37 5.74
N PRO A 133 3.75 -2.32 4.55
CA PRO A 133 2.30 -2.43 4.45
C PRO A 133 1.82 -3.86 4.74
N SER A 134 0.56 -3.95 5.15
CA SER A 134 -0.18 -5.22 5.19
C SER A 134 -0.43 -5.74 3.78
N ASN A 135 -0.88 -4.84 2.88
CA ASN A 135 -1.20 -5.21 1.51
C ASN A 135 -0.92 -4.05 0.53
N ARG A 136 -0.17 -4.33 -0.54
CA ARG A 136 0.17 -3.35 -1.58
C ARG A 136 -0.91 -3.13 -2.64
N GLN A 137 -1.94 -3.98 -2.69
CA GLN A 137 -3.05 -3.88 -3.65
C GLN A 137 -4.20 -2.98 -3.16
N PHE A 138 -4.32 -2.76 -1.86
CA PHE A 138 -5.40 -1.99 -1.25
C PHE A 138 -4.88 -0.72 -0.59
N LEU A 139 -5.78 0.23 -0.32
CA LEU A 139 -5.46 1.55 0.20
C LEU A 139 -5.65 1.64 1.72
N ASN A 140 -4.89 2.50 2.37
CA ASN A 140 -5.06 2.82 3.79
C ASN A 140 -6.38 3.61 4.02
N PRO A 141 -7.37 3.06 4.76
CA PRO A 141 -8.65 3.74 5.01
C PRO A 141 -8.51 5.05 5.80
N LEU A 142 -7.38 5.28 6.49
CA LEU A 142 -7.16 6.54 7.21
C LEU A 142 -7.05 7.76 6.30
N TYR A 143 -6.83 7.58 4.99
CA TYR A 143 -6.85 8.67 4.01
C TYR A 143 -8.24 9.02 3.48
N ILE A 144 -9.30 8.37 3.95
CA ILE A 144 -10.67 8.74 3.59
C ILE A 144 -11.01 10.11 4.18
N ALA A 145 -11.51 11.01 3.33
CA ALA A 145 -12.05 12.31 3.68
C ALA A 145 -13.40 12.17 4.39
N MET A 146 -13.42 12.26 5.71
CA MET A 146 -14.61 11.92 6.51
C MET A 146 -15.74 12.95 6.40
N ASP A 147 -15.41 14.22 6.24
CA ASP A 147 -16.35 15.33 6.04
C ASP A 147 -17.09 15.26 4.69
N ASP A 148 -16.54 14.52 3.72
CA ASP A 148 -17.17 14.25 2.43
C ASP A 148 -18.15 13.05 2.48
N LEU A 149 -18.23 12.34 3.62
CA LEU A 149 -19.11 11.18 3.81
C LEU A 149 -20.34 11.51 4.68
N PRO A 150 -21.55 11.65 4.11
CA PRO A 150 -22.78 11.87 4.84
C PRO A 150 -23.07 10.73 5.82
N GLY A 151 -23.43 11.10 7.04
CA GLY A 151 -23.70 10.12 8.09
C GLY A 151 -22.49 9.67 8.88
N ASN A 152 -21.32 10.26 8.64
CA ASN A 152 -20.24 10.16 9.60
C ASN A 152 -20.71 10.72 10.95
N THR A 153 -20.31 10.06 12.03
CA THR A 153 -20.42 10.63 13.37
C THR A 153 -19.20 11.53 13.57
N ARG A 154 -19.36 12.85 13.40
CA ARG A 154 -18.29 13.80 13.68
C ARG A 154 -17.71 13.54 15.08
N PRO A 155 -16.38 13.58 15.24
CA PRO A 155 -15.75 13.42 16.53
C PRO A 155 -16.16 14.57 17.46
N ASP A 156 -15.96 14.34 18.76
CA ASP A 156 -16.07 15.42 19.74
C ASP A 156 -15.15 16.59 19.37
N LYS A 157 -15.62 17.83 19.59
CA LYS A 157 -14.87 19.04 19.19
C LYS A 157 -13.51 19.13 19.87
N ALA A 158 -13.39 18.71 21.13
CA ALA A 158 -12.11 18.73 21.83
C ALA A 158 -11.16 17.66 21.28
N ALA A 159 -11.67 16.48 20.94
CA ALA A 159 -10.87 15.43 20.29
C ALA A 159 -10.35 15.87 18.91
N LEU A 160 -11.21 16.52 18.10
CA LEU A 160 -10.82 17.05 16.80
C LEU A 160 -9.78 18.16 16.92
N ALA A 161 -10.02 19.14 17.80
CA ALA A 161 -9.07 20.22 18.07
C ALA A 161 -7.70 19.69 18.54
N LYS A 162 -7.72 18.63 19.37
CA LYS A 162 -6.49 17.98 19.84
C LYS A 162 -5.66 17.43 18.67
N VAL A 163 -6.27 16.65 17.77
CA VAL A 163 -5.50 16.05 16.65
C VAL A 163 -5.08 17.08 15.62
N GLN A 164 -5.88 18.13 15.39
CA GLN A 164 -5.54 19.20 14.45
C GLN A 164 -4.38 20.07 14.96
N ALA A 165 -4.32 20.33 16.26
CA ALA A 165 -3.27 21.11 16.89
C ALA A 165 -2.00 20.31 17.23
N ALA A 166 -2.03 18.97 17.15
CA ALA A 166 -0.88 18.14 17.47
C ALA A 166 0.25 18.32 16.45
N GLU A 167 1.50 18.43 16.92
CA GLU A 167 2.69 18.53 16.06
C GLU A 167 2.89 17.24 15.24
N MET A 168 2.71 16.09 15.88
CA MET A 168 2.81 14.77 15.26
C MET A 168 1.40 14.18 15.01
N VAL A 169 1.29 13.34 13.98
CA VAL A 169 0.04 12.64 13.66
C VAL A 169 -0.27 11.61 14.77
N ASP A 170 -1.39 11.79 15.47
CA ASP A 170 -1.89 10.86 16.50
C ASP A 170 -2.68 9.74 15.83
N TYR A 171 -1.98 8.78 15.22
CA TYR A 171 -2.59 7.68 14.46
C TYR A 171 -3.59 6.88 15.30
N GLY A 172 -3.29 6.59 16.56
CA GLY A 172 -4.20 5.90 17.46
C GLY A 172 -5.54 6.63 17.66
N LEU A 173 -5.53 7.93 17.96
CA LEU A 173 -6.77 8.69 18.12
C LEU A 173 -7.50 8.88 16.79
N ILE A 174 -6.78 9.16 15.71
CA ILE A 174 -7.35 9.34 14.38
C ILE A 174 -8.03 8.07 13.88
N ALA A 175 -7.38 6.90 14.01
CA ALA A 175 -7.95 5.62 13.63
C ALA A 175 -9.23 5.32 14.42
N ARG A 176 -9.25 5.55 15.74
CA ARG A 176 -10.47 5.38 16.55
C ARG A 176 -11.61 6.28 16.07
N MET A 177 -11.32 7.56 15.79
CA MET A 177 -12.34 8.50 15.32
C MET A 177 -12.86 8.14 13.93
N LYS A 178 -11.97 7.93 12.95
CA LYS A 178 -12.34 7.59 11.57
C LYS A 178 -13.07 6.25 11.50
N THR A 179 -12.60 5.20 12.18
CA THR A 179 -13.27 3.89 12.20
C THR A 179 -14.68 3.96 12.79
N LYS A 180 -14.88 4.72 13.87
CA LYS A 180 -16.22 4.95 14.43
C LYS A 180 -17.14 5.63 13.41
N GLY A 181 -16.65 6.68 12.74
CA GLY A 181 -17.40 7.39 11.71
C GLY A 181 -17.72 6.51 10.49
N LEU A 182 -16.75 5.74 10.00
CA LEU A 182 -16.92 4.84 8.86
C LEU A 182 -17.94 3.72 9.15
N ARG A 183 -17.92 3.15 10.36
CA ARG A 183 -18.94 2.18 10.80
C ARG A 183 -20.33 2.79 10.81
N ALA A 184 -20.47 4.03 11.27
CA ALA A 184 -21.74 4.73 11.24
C ALA A 184 -22.24 4.97 9.81
N VAL A 185 -21.36 5.42 8.91
CA VAL A 185 -21.68 5.56 7.47
C VAL A 185 -22.12 4.22 6.88
N PHE A 186 -21.37 3.15 7.14
CA PHE A 186 -21.67 1.81 6.64
C PHE A 186 -23.00 1.25 7.14
N ALA A 187 -23.40 1.57 8.37
CA ALA A 187 -24.66 1.10 8.96
C ALA A 187 -25.91 1.77 8.37
N ARG A 188 -25.79 2.90 7.67
CA ARG A 188 -26.95 3.70 7.20
C ARG A 188 -27.66 3.16 5.96
N LYS A 189 -27.33 1.95 5.51
CA LYS A 189 -27.80 1.39 4.24
C LYS A 189 -29.30 1.65 3.93
N PRO A 190 -29.64 2.08 2.70
CA PRO A 190 -28.73 2.32 1.58
C PRO A 190 -27.77 3.49 1.87
N PHE A 191 -26.57 3.46 1.29
CA PHE A 191 -25.71 4.64 1.29
C PHE A 191 -26.49 5.83 0.69
N ASP A 192 -26.03 7.06 0.91
CA ASP A 192 -26.69 8.24 0.31
C ASP A 192 -26.72 8.08 -1.23
N GLY A 193 -27.88 7.64 -1.71
CA GLY A 193 -28.04 7.04 -3.03
C GLY A 193 -27.91 8.01 -4.19
N ASN A 194 -27.85 9.31 -3.91
CA ASN A 194 -27.63 10.32 -4.94
C ASN A 194 -26.17 10.42 -5.37
N ARG A 195 -25.22 10.16 -4.45
CA ARG A 195 -23.78 10.30 -4.73
C ARG A 195 -23.01 8.99 -4.61
N TRP A 196 -23.46 8.06 -3.77
CA TRP A 196 -22.87 6.72 -3.65
C TRP A 196 -23.96 5.66 -3.74
N PRO A 197 -24.42 5.33 -4.95
CA PRO A 197 -25.38 4.26 -5.17
C PRO A 197 -24.89 2.93 -4.59
N GLU A 198 -25.79 2.13 -4.03
CA GLU A 198 -25.43 0.79 -3.53
C GLU A 198 -24.92 -0.13 -4.66
N SER A 199 -25.38 0.10 -5.90
CA SER A 199 -24.88 -0.59 -7.10
C SER A 199 -23.38 -0.40 -7.34
N ASP A 200 -22.84 0.79 -7.05
CA ASP A 200 -21.43 1.09 -7.27
C ASP A 200 -20.56 0.34 -6.24
N PHE A 201 -21.04 0.25 -5.00
CA PHE A 201 -20.39 -0.53 -3.96
C PHE A 201 -20.41 -2.03 -4.29
N ASP A 202 -21.53 -2.56 -4.78
CA ASP A 202 -21.62 -3.97 -5.17
C ASP A 202 -20.78 -4.28 -6.43
N ALA A 203 -20.71 -3.35 -7.39
CA ALA A 203 -19.82 -3.46 -8.55
C ALA A 203 -18.35 -3.49 -8.13
N PHE A 204 -17.92 -2.58 -7.24
CA PHE A 204 -16.57 -2.57 -6.69
C PHE A 204 -16.22 -3.89 -5.98
N ARG A 205 -17.17 -4.44 -5.21
CA ARG A 205 -16.99 -5.76 -4.55
C ARG A 205 -16.86 -6.89 -5.56
N ALA A 206 -17.69 -6.90 -6.60
CA ALA A 206 -17.64 -7.92 -7.64
C ALA A 206 -16.31 -7.86 -8.43
N GLU A 207 -15.85 -6.65 -8.78
CA GLU A 207 -14.58 -6.43 -9.48
C GLU A 207 -13.37 -6.82 -8.63
N GLY A 208 -13.36 -6.46 -7.34
CA GLY A 208 -12.28 -6.80 -6.41
C GLY A 208 -12.16 -8.30 -6.11
N GLY A 209 -13.26 -9.04 -6.27
CA GLY A 209 -13.32 -10.50 -6.17
C GLY A 209 -12.67 -11.06 -4.90
N LEU A 210 -12.04 -12.23 -5.05
CA LEU A 210 -11.47 -12.99 -3.93
C LEU A 210 -10.31 -12.24 -3.23
N SER A 211 -9.56 -11.38 -3.94
CA SER A 211 -8.48 -10.63 -3.32
C SER A 211 -9.01 -9.61 -2.31
N LEU A 212 -10.04 -8.86 -2.71
CA LEU A 212 -10.69 -7.89 -1.82
C LEU A 212 -11.38 -8.58 -0.64
N GLU A 213 -12.07 -9.69 -0.89
CA GLU A 213 -12.72 -10.48 0.17
C GLU A 213 -11.70 -10.97 1.22
N ARG A 214 -10.56 -11.52 0.76
CA ARG A 214 -9.50 -12.00 1.68
C ARG A 214 -8.86 -10.86 2.46
N HIS A 215 -8.66 -9.70 1.83
CA HIS A 215 -8.15 -8.53 2.54
C HIS A 215 -9.14 -8.04 3.61
N ALA A 216 -10.43 -7.92 3.28
CA ALA A 216 -11.45 -7.53 4.24
C ALA A 216 -11.60 -8.55 5.39
N LEU A 217 -11.54 -9.84 5.07
CA LEU A 217 -11.55 -10.91 6.08
C LEU A 217 -10.34 -10.83 7.00
N PHE A 218 -9.14 -10.59 6.45
CA PHE A 218 -7.92 -10.39 7.23
C PHE A 218 -8.08 -9.21 8.21
N GLU A 219 -8.53 -8.05 7.75
CA GLU A 219 -8.73 -6.88 8.62
C GLU A 219 -9.76 -7.16 9.71
N ALA A 220 -10.86 -7.84 9.40
CA ALA A 220 -11.89 -8.22 10.37
C ALA A 220 -11.36 -9.21 11.43
N LEU A 221 -10.60 -10.22 11.01
CA LEU A 221 -9.98 -11.18 11.93
C LEU A 221 -8.90 -10.51 12.78
N SER A 222 -8.04 -9.69 12.18
CA SER A 222 -6.99 -8.92 12.86
C SER A 222 -7.59 -8.05 13.96
N GLN A 223 -8.65 -7.31 13.64
CA GLN A 223 -9.39 -6.52 14.64
C GLN A 223 -9.94 -7.40 15.77
N ALA A 224 -10.62 -8.50 15.44
CA ALA A 224 -11.20 -9.41 16.42
C ALA A 224 -10.15 -10.08 17.33
N MET A 225 -8.93 -10.28 16.83
CA MET A 225 -7.81 -10.81 17.62
C MET A 225 -7.28 -9.74 18.58
N VAL A 226 -6.99 -8.53 18.10
CA VAL A 226 -6.52 -7.42 18.96
C VAL A 226 -7.54 -7.11 20.08
N GLU A 227 -8.84 -7.16 19.80
CA GLU A 227 -9.89 -6.94 20.79
C GLU A 227 -9.95 -8.04 21.87
N LYS A 228 -9.43 -9.25 21.61
CA LYS A 228 -9.42 -10.39 22.54
C LYS A 228 -8.13 -10.52 23.36
N GLY A 229 -7.07 -9.79 22.98
CA GLY A 229 -5.72 -9.93 23.55
C GLY A 229 -4.98 -11.16 23.01
#